data_AF-A0A484IF98-F1
#
_entry.id   AF-A0A484IF98-F1
#
_cell.length_a   1.000
_cell.length_b   1.000
_cell.length_c   1.000
_cell.angle_alpha   90.00
_cell.angle_beta   90.00
_cell.angle_gamma   90.00
#
_symmetry.space_group_name_H-M   'P 1'
#
loop_
_entity.id
_entity.type
_entity.pdbx_description
1 polymer ?
#
loop_
_entity_poly.entity_id
_entity_poly.type
_entity_poly.pdbx_seq_one_letter_code
_entity_poly.pdbx_strand_id
1 'polypeptide(L)'
;MKDYDSVIIWLDYFNKNLSREKGRKVSRSFAVYDPQVSELVNAIKSLGYTIDKEHINDGARFPKRAHIKSGYVMVEKRGLNKNALLKSISEKIVLDRTRSRTR
;
A
#
# COMPACT_ATOMS: atom_id res chain seq x y z
N MET A 1 -14.58 -1.76 -24.17
CA MET A 1 -14.07 -0.73 -23.25
C MET A 1 -13.00 -1.41 -22.41
N LYS A 2 -11.73 -0.97 -22.43
CA LYS A 2 -10.70 -1.61 -21.59
C LYS A 2 -10.97 -1.17 -20.15
N ASP A 3 -11.72 -1.97 -19.40
CA ASP A 3 -11.84 -1.81 -17.97
C ASP A 3 -10.44 -1.97 -17.39
N TYR A 4 -9.80 -0.84 -17.05
CA TYR A 4 -8.59 -0.88 -16.25
C TYR A 4 -9.01 -1.35 -14.86
N ASP A 5 -9.04 -2.67 -14.68
CA ASP A 5 -9.34 -3.33 -13.40
C ASP A 5 -8.26 -3.02 -12.34
N SER A 6 -7.20 -2.32 -12.73
CA SER A 6 -6.11 -1.92 -11.85
C SER A 6 -6.46 -0.70 -10.97
N VAL A 7 -5.86 -0.67 -9.79
CA VAL A 7 -5.94 0.42 -8.81
C VAL A 7 -4.55 0.82 -8.36
N ILE A 8 -4.35 2.12 -8.18
CA ILE A 8 -3.14 2.67 -7.58
C ILE A 8 -3.27 2.63 -6.05
N ILE A 9 -2.35 1.91 -5.43
CA ILE A 9 -2.22 1.81 -3.98
C ILE A 9 -1.01 2.64 -3.56
N TRP A 10 -1.27 3.75 -2.87
CA TRP A 10 -0.23 4.63 -2.35
C TRP A 10 0.31 4.11 -1.02
N LEU A 11 1.61 4.27 -0.81
CA LEU A 11 2.28 3.97 0.46
C LEU A 11 1.69 4.78 1.62
N ASP A 12 1.32 6.04 1.37
CA ASP A 12 0.65 6.96 2.30
C ASP A 12 -0.61 6.38 2.95
N TYR A 13 -1.30 5.46 2.26
CA TYR A 13 -2.55 4.90 2.75
C TYR A 13 -2.37 4.11 4.05
N PHE A 14 -1.17 3.57 4.28
CA PHE A 14 -0.81 2.74 5.43
C PHE A 14 0.01 3.48 6.49
N ASN A 15 0.40 4.73 6.23
CA ASN A 15 1.31 5.46 7.11
C ASN A 15 0.57 5.97 8.37
N LYS A 16 0.99 5.48 9.54
CA LYS A 16 0.42 5.80 10.86
C LYS A 16 0.76 7.21 11.34
N ASN A 17 1.83 7.81 10.82
CA ASN A 17 2.22 9.20 11.07
C ASN A 17 1.23 10.20 10.42
N LEU A 18 0.39 9.74 9.49
CA LEU A 18 -0.57 10.59 8.80
C LEU A 18 -1.97 10.49 9.40
N SER A 19 -2.68 11.62 9.39
CA SER A 19 -4.13 11.66 9.59
C SER A 19 -4.85 11.15 8.33
N ARG A 20 -6.17 10.91 8.44
CA ARG A 20 -6.99 10.50 7.29
C ARG A 20 -7.01 11.56 6.19
N GLU A 21 -7.01 12.83 6.59
CA GLU A 21 -6.99 13.98 5.67
C GLU A 21 -5.68 14.04 4.89
N LYS A 22 -4.56 13.74 5.55
CA LYS A 22 -3.20 13.79 4.99
C LYS A 22 -2.81 12.59 4.14
N GLY A 23 -3.61 11.53 4.11
CA GLY A 23 -3.40 10.40 3.18
C GLY A 23 -3.81 9.04 3.72
N ARG A 24 -3.77 8.82 5.03
CA ARG A 24 -4.04 7.49 5.61
C ARG A 24 -5.47 7.04 5.29
N LYS A 25 -5.62 5.83 4.75
CA LYS A 25 -6.94 5.26 4.43
C LYS A 25 -7.37 4.18 5.41
N VAL A 26 -6.41 3.46 6.00
CA VAL A 26 -6.67 2.41 6.99
C VAL A 26 -6.84 2.97 8.42
N SER A 27 -7.41 2.18 9.32
CA SER A 27 -7.47 2.51 10.75
C SER A 27 -6.07 2.47 11.37
N ARG A 28 -5.90 3.03 12.58
CA ARG A 28 -4.59 3.04 13.25
C ARG A 28 -4.08 1.67 13.67
N SER A 29 -4.98 0.70 13.87
CA SER A 29 -4.61 -0.68 14.20
C SER A 29 -3.98 -1.41 13.02
N PHE A 30 -4.36 -1.04 11.79
CA PHE A 30 -3.82 -1.60 10.55
C PHE A 30 -2.79 -0.69 9.85
N ALA A 31 -2.41 0.43 10.48
CA ALA A 31 -1.40 1.34 9.96
C ALA A 31 -0.04 1.05 10.61
N VAL A 32 1.04 1.36 9.89
CA VAL A 32 2.41 1.19 10.38
C VAL A 32 3.21 2.49 10.29
N TYR A 33 4.22 2.64 11.14
CA TYR A 33 5.09 3.82 11.15
C TYR A 33 6.11 3.74 10.01
N ASP A 34 6.22 4.80 9.22
CA ASP A 34 7.21 4.92 8.14
C ASP A 34 7.26 3.67 7.21
N PRO A 35 6.12 3.32 6.58
CA PRO A 35 6.05 2.20 5.64
C PRO A 35 7.00 2.40 4.46
N GLN A 36 7.54 1.31 3.92
CA GLN A 36 8.40 1.30 2.72
C GLN A 36 7.70 0.64 1.52
N VAL A 37 8.09 1.03 0.30
CA VAL A 37 7.53 0.46 -0.94
C VAL A 37 7.79 -1.03 -1.03
N SER A 38 8.96 -1.49 -0.57
CA SER A 38 9.30 -2.93 -0.50
C SER A 38 8.30 -3.73 0.36
N GLU A 39 7.88 -3.19 1.50
CA GLU A 39 6.87 -3.82 2.36
C GLU A 39 5.52 -3.92 1.66
N LEU A 40 5.12 -2.85 0.97
CA LEU A 40 3.88 -2.83 0.20
C LEU A 40 3.90 -3.90 -0.91
N VAL A 41 4.99 -3.96 -1.68
CA VAL A 41 5.18 -4.95 -2.75
C VAL A 41 5.16 -6.38 -2.19
N ASN A 42 5.88 -6.64 -1.10
CA ASN A 42 5.95 -7.96 -0.48
C ASN A 42 4.58 -8.41 0.06
N ALA A 43 3.84 -7.50 0.68
CA ALA A 43 2.50 -7.77 1.17
C ALA A 43 1.54 -8.12 0.03
N ILE A 44 1.56 -7.34 -1.06
CA ILE A 44 0.72 -7.60 -2.23
C ILE A 44 1.09 -8.94 -2.90
N LYS A 45 2.39 -9.23 -3.08
CA LYS A 45 2.86 -10.51 -3.61
C LYS A 45 2.43 -11.70 -2.75
N SER A 46 2.48 -11.55 -1.44
CA SER A 46 2.04 -12.57 -0.49
C SER A 46 0.53 -12.85 -0.54
N LEU A 47 -0.26 -11.92 -1.07
CA LEU A 47 -1.69 -12.11 -1.32
C LEU A 47 -1.97 -12.79 -2.67
N GLY A 48 -0.93 -13.22 -3.40
CA GLY A 48 -1.07 -13.93 -4.67
C GLY A 48 -1.18 -13.03 -5.90
N TYR A 49 -0.81 -11.75 -5.77
CA TYR A 49 -0.74 -10.83 -6.90
C TYR A 49 0.64 -10.83 -7.54
N THR A 50 0.66 -10.80 -8.87
CA THR A 50 1.89 -10.57 -9.64
C THR A 50 2.03 -9.07 -9.87
N ILE A 51 3.19 -8.52 -9.50
CA ILE A 51 3.50 -7.10 -9.73
C ILE A 51 4.76 -7.02 -10.58
N ASP A 52 4.62 -6.45 -11.76
CA ASP A 52 5.75 -6.11 -12.63
C ASP A 52 6.48 -4.87 -12.13
N LYS A 53 7.77 -4.76 -12.45
CA LYS A 53 8.60 -3.61 -12.02
C LYS A 53 8.05 -2.28 -12.52
N GLU A 54 7.43 -2.25 -13.69
CA GLU A 54 6.81 -1.07 -14.30
C GLU A 54 5.61 -0.55 -13.50
N HIS A 55 4.98 -1.41 -12.71
CA HIS A 55 3.84 -1.08 -11.85
C HIS A 55 4.26 -0.56 -10.47
N ILE A 56 5.57 -0.45 -10.20
CA ILE A 56 6.13 0.04 -8.94
C ILE A 56 6.78 1.39 -9.20
N ASN A 57 6.40 2.41 -8.42
CA ASN A 57 7.06 3.70 -8.44
C ASN A 57 7.40 4.11 -7.02
N ASP A 58 8.70 4.09 -6.68
CA ASP A 58 9.23 4.39 -5.35
C ASP A 58 9.77 5.82 -5.19
N GLY A 59 9.71 6.62 -6.25
CA GLY A 59 10.07 8.04 -6.26
C GLY A 59 8.88 8.98 -6.45
N ALA A 60 7.66 8.45 -6.53
CA ALA A 60 6.45 9.22 -6.79
C ALA A 60 6.14 10.22 -5.66
N ARG A 61 5.49 11.32 -6.01
CA ARG A 61 5.04 12.31 -5.03
C ARG A 61 3.54 12.18 -4.84
N PHE A 62 3.11 11.93 -3.60
CA PHE A 62 1.69 11.85 -3.30
C PHE A 62 1.04 13.22 -3.50
N PRO A 63 -0.06 13.35 -4.27
CA PRO A 63 -0.59 14.67 -4.65
C PRO A 63 -0.90 15.60 -3.47
N LYS A 64 -1.38 15.04 -2.33
CA LYS A 64 -1.65 15.84 -1.12
C LYS A 64 -0.39 16.27 -0.35
N ARG A 65 0.77 15.69 -0.68
CA ARG A 65 2.06 15.90 0.00
C ARG A 65 3.20 15.95 -1.01
N ALA A 66 3.05 16.77 -2.05
CA ALA A 66 3.98 16.81 -3.18
C ALA A 66 5.43 17.23 -2.81
N HIS A 67 5.64 17.79 -1.62
CA HIS A 67 6.95 18.16 -1.10
C HIS A 67 7.76 16.98 -0.55
N ILE A 68 7.13 15.82 -0.31
CA ILE A 68 7.78 14.62 0.24
C ILE A 68 7.76 13.51 -0.81
N LYS A 69 8.90 12.83 -0.99
CA LYS A 69 8.96 11.60 -1.78
C LYS A 69 8.12 10.51 -1.11
N SER A 70 7.40 9.74 -1.91
CA SER A 70 6.61 8.59 -1.51
C SER A 70 6.70 7.52 -2.60
N GLY A 71 5.78 6.56 -2.59
CA GLY A 71 5.64 5.61 -3.68
C GLY A 71 4.22 5.07 -3.81
N TYR A 72 3.97 4.43 -4.94
CA TYR A 72 2.75 3.68 -5.20
C TYR A 72 3.04 2.38 -5.93
N VAL A 73 2.08 1.47 -5.84
CA VAL A 73 2.05 0.23 -6.60
C VAL A 73 0.70 0.14 -7.32
N MET A 74 0.72 -0.17 -8.61
CA MET A 74 -0.47 -0.47 -9.39
C MET A 74 -0.80 -1.96 -9.26
N VAL A 75 -2.05 -2.27 -8.88
CA VAL A 75 -2.49 -3.64 -8.57
C VAL A 75 -3.83 -3.90 -9.25
N GLU A 76 -4.00 -5.05 -9.89
CA GLU A 76 -5.29 -5.50 -10.41
C GLU A 76 -6.29 -5.75 -9.26
N LYS A 77 -7.53 -5.29 -9.36
CA LYS A 77 -8.53 -5.50 -8.32
C LYS A 77 -9.00 -6.95 -8.28
N ARG A 78 -9.03 -7.63 -9.43
CA ARG A 78 -9.57 -9.01 -9.59
C ARG A 78 -10.99 -9.10 -9.03
N GLY A 79 -11.82 -8.08 -9.29
CA GLY A 79 -13.20 -7.99 -8.78
C GLY A 79 -13.33 -7.60 -7.29
N LEU A 80 -12.23 -7.38 -6.56
CA LEU A 80 -12.29 -6.92 -5.18
C LEU A 80 -12.57 -5.41 -5.09
N ASN A 81 -13.36 -5.04 -4.08
CA ASN A 81 -13.51 -3.62 -3.76
C ASN A 81 -12.21 -3.05 -3.17
N LYS A 82 -11.98 -1.75 -3.40
CA LYS A 82 -10.73 -1.08 -2.98
C LYS A 82 -10.48 -1.17 -1.48
N ASN A 83 -11.53 -1.07 -0.65
CA ASN A 83 -11.38 -1.08 0.81
C ASN A 83 -10.97 -2.45 1.34
N ALA A 84 -11.51 -3.53 0.78
CA ALA A 84 -11.16 -4.90 1.11
C ALA A 84 -9.69 -5.16 0.73
N LEU A 85 -9.28 -4.77 -0.47
CA LEU A 85 -7.88 -4.89 -0.90
C LEU A 85 -6.93 -4.13 0.04
N LEU A 86 -7.25 -2.88 0.40
CA LEU A 86 -6.46 -2.11 1.36
C LEU A 86 -6.38 -2.79 2.71
N LYS A 87 -7.49 -3.36 3.20
CA LYS A 87 -7.51 -4.07 4.48
C LYS A 87 -6.60 -5.30 4.44
N SER A 88 -6.72 -6.16 3.43
CA SER A 88 -5.88 -7.37 3.30
C SER A 88 -4.40 -7.03 3.20
N ILE A 89 -4.03 -6.00 2.42
CA ILE A 89 -2.65 -5.53 2.32
C ILE A 89 -2.15 -5.05 3.69
N SER A 90 -2.96 -4.26 4.39
CA SER A 90 -2.58 -3.70 5.68
C SER A 90 -2.34 -4.75 6.76
N GLU A 91 -3.20 -5.78 6.81
CA GLU A 91 -3.04 -6.92 7.72
C GLU A 91 -1.73 -7.66 7.45
N LYS A 92 -1.40 -7.86 6.17
CA LYS A 92 -0.18 -8.53 5.76
C LYS A 92 1.07 -7.73 6.14
N ILE A 93 1.09 -6.41 5.90
CA ILE A 93 2.19 -5.52 6.32
C ILE A 93 2.40 -5.60 7.84
N VAL A 94 1.32 -5.50 8.62
CA VAL A 94 1.40 -5.58 10.09
C VAL A 94 1.96 -6.94 10.53
N LEU A 95 1.49 -8.03 9.95
CA LEU A 95 1.95 -9.39 10.25
C LEU A 95 3.44 -9.59 9.92
N ASP A 96 3.90 -9.08 8.78
CA ASP A 96 5.30 -9.23 8.37
C ASP A 96 6.24 -8.40 9.27
N ARG A 97 5.78 -7.23 9.74
CA ARG A 97 6.51 -6.44 10.75
C ARG A 97 6.54 -7.08 12.13
N THR A 98 5.44 -7.69 12.59
CA THR A 98 5.45 -8.37 13.90
C THR A 98 6.39 -9.58 13.86
N ARG A 99 6.37 -10.36 12.77
CA ARG A 99 7.29 -11.49 12.57
C ARG A 99 8.76 -11.07 12.57
N SER A 100 9.07 -9.93 11.95
CA SER A 100 10.45 -9.42 11.86
C SER A 100 11.01 -8.90 13.19
N ARG A 101 10.14 -8.55 14.16
CA ARG A 101 10.55 -8.07 15.49
C ARG A 101 10.80 -9.19 16.51
N THR A 102 10.35 -10.41 16.21
CA THR A 102 10.44 -11.57 17.12
C THR A 102 11.61 -12.50 16.76
N ARG A 103 12.40 -12.15 15.73
CA ARG A 103 13.67 -12.82 15.39
C ARG A 103 14.82 -11.91 15.74
#